data_AF-A0A378VVX3-F1
#
_entry.id   AF-A0A378VVX3-F1
#
_cell.length_a   1.000
_cell.length_b   1.000
_cell.length_c   1.000
_cell.angle_alpha   90.00
_cell.angle_beta   90.00
_cell.angle_gamma   90.00
#
_symmetry.space_group_name_H-M   'P 1'
#
loop_
_entity.id
_entity.type
_entity.pdbx_description
1 polymer ?
#
loop_
_entity_poly.entity_id
_entity_poly.type
_entity_poly.pdbx_seq_one_letter_code
_entity_poly.pdbx_strand_id
1 'polypeptide(L)'
;MTETVHTLDEEYIAVQEKLAQIQEQGREQYARVQTLQTKLPQLQAATQTALLQQQEALINAKRYHQNLTERAADLDALEALAKESAKVLNSSIGSLTRQIEALGAVNLAALQELEEARERDGYYRSQSEDVQAAIALLEEAIAQIDDKTKARFKETFDAVNGKVQTFFPTLFGGGEATLK
;
A
#
# COMPACT_ATOMS: atom_id res chain seq x y z
N MET A 1 34.75 -102.52 -32.12
CA MET A 1 35.36 -101.58 -31.15
C MET A 1 35.50 -100.17 -31.72
N THR A 2 35.65 -99.98 -33.04
CA THR A 2 35.73 -98.66 -33.69
C THR A 2 34.38 -97.94 -33.80
N GLU A 3 33.28 -98.65 -34.02
CA GLU A 3 31.94 -98.07 -34.22
C GLU A 3 31.36 -97.47 -32.92
N THR A 4 31.55 -98.17 -31.79
CA THR A 4 31.19 -97.69 -30.45
C THR A 4 32.03 -96.51 -29.97
N VAL A 5 33.26 -96.36 -30.46
CA VAL A 5 34.12 -95.20 -30.13
C VAL A 5 33.67 -93.98 -30.93
N HIS A 6 33.26 -94.16 -32.20
CA HIS A 6 32.78 -93.06 -33.03
C HIS A 6 31.43 -92.50 -32.55
N THR A 7 30.52 -93.36 -32.10
CA THR A 7 29.25 -92.91 -31.49
C THR A 7 29.45 -92.18 -30.17
N LEU A 8 30.44 -92.57 -29.37
CA LEU A 8 30.79 -91.85 -28.13
C LEU A 8 31.42 -90.47 -28.43
N ASP A 9 32.21 -90.34 -29.50
CA ASP A 9 32.79 -89.06 -29.91
C ASP A 9 31.72 -88.09 -30.43
N GLU A 10 30.74 -88.57 -31.21
CA GLU A 10 29.60 -87.76 -31.67
C GLU A 10 28.72 -87.30 -30.49
N GLU A 11 28.45 -88.18 -29.53
CA GLU A 11 27.74 -87.82 -28.29
C GLU A 11 28.54 -86.81 -27.44
N TYR A 12 29.86 -86.95 -27.36
CA TYR A 12 30.73 -86.02 -26.65
C TYR A 12 30.71 -84.62 -27.27
N ILE A 13 30.79 -84.53 -28.60
CA ILE A 13 30.70 -83.25 -29.34
C ILE A 13 29.32 -82.61 -29.14
N ALA A 14 28.23 -83.37 -29.27
CA ALA A 14 26.88 -82.86 -29.06
C ALA A 14 26.64 -82.36 -27.62
N VAL A 15 27.25 -83.01 -26.63
CA VAL A 15 27.21 -82.56 -25.23
C VAL A 15 28.06 -81.30 -25.03
N GLN A 16 29.23 -81.19 -25.66
CA GLN A 16 30.07 -79.98 -25.61
C GLN A 16 29.38 -78.77 -26.27
N GLU A 17 28.70 -78.96 -27.40
CA GLU A 17 27.92 -77.89 -28.05
C GLU A 17 26.74 -77.43 -27.19
N LYS A 18 26.00 -78.38 -26.59
CA LYS A 18 24.93 -78.06 -25.63
C LYS A 18 25.47 -77.33 -24.41
N LEU A 19 26.63 -77.74 -23.88
CA LEU A 19 27.27 -77.06 -22.76
C LEU A 19 27.68 -75.63 -23.12
N ALA A 20 28.24 -75.42 -24.32
CA ALA A 20 28.61 -74.10 -24.82
C ALA A 20 27.38 -73.18 -24.98
N GLN A 21 26.29 -73.69 -25.57
CA GLN A 21 25.04 -72.95 -25.69
C GLN A 21 24.45 -72.58 -24.32
N ILE A 22 24.45 -73.50 -23.36
CA ILE A 22 23.96 -73.23 -21.99
C ILE A 22 24.85 -72.19 -21.29
N GLN A 23 26.17 -72.25 -21.48
CA GLN A 23 27.10 -71.27 -20.92
C GLN A 23 26.90 -69.87 -21.52
N GLU A 24 26.68 -69.78 -22.83
CA GLU A 24 26.38 -68.52 -23.52
C GLU A 24 25.05 -67.93 -23.05
N GLN A 25 23.99 -68.75 -22.98
CA GLN A 25 22.70 -68.34 -22.41
C GLN A 25 22.84 -67.88 -20.96
N GLY A 26 23.67 -68.56 -20.15
CA GLY A 26 23.97 -68.17 -18.77
C GLY A 26 24.67 -66.81 -18.69
N ARG A 27 25.62 -66.53 -19.57
CA ARG A 27 26.30 -65.22 -19.68
C ARG A 27 25.34 -64.11 -20.10
N GLU A 28 24.48 -64.36 -21.08
CA GLU A 28 23.47 -63.39 -21.51
C GLU A 28 22.46 -63.09 -20.39
N GLN A 29 21.98 -64.11 -19.70
CA GLN A 29 21.08 -63.93 -18.55
C GLN A 29 21.75 -63.16 -17.43
N TYR A 30 23.02 -63.46 -17.12
CA TYR A 30 23.79 -62.72 -16.12
C TYR A 30 23.97 -61.24 -16.50
N ALA A 31 24.28 -60.96 -17.78
CA ALA A 31 24.36 -59.59 -18.29
C ALA A 31 23.00 -58.87 -18.20
N ARG A 32 21.89 -59.54 -18.55
CA ARG A 32 20.53 -58.98 -18.38
C ARG A 32 20.23 -58.65 -16.93
N VAL A 33 20.51 -59.56 -15.99
CA VAL A 33 20.30 -59.31 -14.55
C VAL A 33 21.13 -58.12 -14.07
N GLN A 34 22.40 -58.01 -14.46
CA GLN A 34 23.25 -56.85 -14.15
C GLN A 34 22.66 -55.53 -14.69
N THR A 35 22.18 -55.52 -15.94
CA THR A 35 21.55 -54.31 -16.51
C THR A 35 20.24 -53.96 -15.82
N LEU A 36 19.45 -54.94 -15.40
CA LEU A 36 18.21 -54.69 -14.65
C LEU A 36 18.51 -54.23 -13.22
N GLN A 37 19.55 -54.77 -12.58
CA GLN A 37 20.01 -54.33 -11.26
C GLN A 37 20.50 -52.89 -11.25
N THR A 38 21.08 -52.40 -12.35
CA THR A 38 21.49 -50.99 -12.48
C THR A 38 20.34 -50.06 -12.84
N LYS A 39 19.39 -50.50 -13.66
CA LYS A 39 18.22 -49.69 -14.06
C LYS A 39 17.16 -49.56 -12.96
N LEU A 40 16.95 -50.60 -12.15
CA LEU A 40 15.95 -50.60 -11.08
C LEU A 40 16.12 -49.42 -10.10
N PRO A 41 17.29 -49.15 -9.51
CA PRO A 41 17.45 -48.01 -8.60
C PRO A 41 17.29 -46.66 -9.31
N GLN A 42 17.68 -46.54 -10.59
CA GLN A 42 17.47 -45.31 -11.36
C GLN A 42 15.98 -45.03 -11.58
N LEU A 43 15.20 -46.05 -11.94
CA LEU A 43 13.75 -45.92 -12.10
C LEU A 43 13.05 -45.65 -10.77
N GLN A 44 13.50 -46.27 -9.68
CA GLN A 44 13.00 -45.98 -8.34
C GLN A 44 13.27 -44.52 -7.94
N ALA A 45 14.49 -44.02 -8.16
CA ALA A 45 14.85 -42.63 -7.89
C ALA A 45 14.04 -41.64 -8.76
N ALA A 46 13.85 -41.94 -10.05
CA ALA A 46 13.04 -41.13 -10.94
C ALA A 46 11.57 -41.09 -10.50
N THR A 47 11.01 -42.24 -10.11
CA THR A 47 9.64 -42.35 -9.60
C THR A 47 9.47 -41.57 -8.30
N GLN A 48 10.44 -41.68 -7.39
CA GLN A 48 10.42 -40.93 -6.14
C GLN A 48 10.51 -39.42 -6.37
N THR A 49 11.37 -38.99 -7.29
CA THR A 49 11.48 -37.57 -7.69
C THR A 49 10.16 -37.06 -8.27
N ALA A 50 9.54 -37.81 -9.18
CA ALA A 50 8.25 -37.44 -9.76
C ALA A 50 7.14 -37.37 -8.71
N LEU A 51 7.13 -38.29 -7.73
CA LEU A 51 6.17 -38.26 -6.63
C LEU A 51 6.34 -37.01 -5.75
N LEU A 52 7.58 -36.62 -5.46
CA LEU A 52 7.86 -35.40 -4.70
C LEU A 52 7.41 -34.15 -5.47
N GLN A 53 7.72 -34.06 -6.76
CA GLN A 53 7.26 -32.97 -7.62
C GLN A 53 5.73 -32.88 -7.70
N GLN A 54 5.05 -34.02 -7.78
CA GLN A 54 3.59 -34.07 -7.76
C GLN A 54 3.05 -33.55 -6.42
N GLN A 55 3.61 -33.99 -5.28
CA GLN A 55 3.18 -33.53 -3.97
C GLN A 55 3.41 -32.01 -3.81
N GLU A 56 4.56 -31.52 -4.25
CA GLU A 56 4.87 -30.08 -4.24
C GLU A 56 3.86 -29.29 -5.08
N ALA A 57 3.55 -29.76 -6.30
CA ALA A 57 2.55 -29.12 -7.16
C ALA A 57 1.16 -29.07 -6.50
N LEU A 58 0.74 -30.14 -5.83
CA LEU A 58 -0.53 -30.19 -5.10
C LEU A 58 -0.55 -29.21 -3.91
N ILE A 59 0.53 -29.15 -3.14
CA ILE A 59 0.66 -28.20 -2.02
C ILE A 59 0.61 -26.76 -2.55
N ASN A 60 1.36 -26.47 -3.61
CA ASN A 60 1.39 -25.15 -4.22
C ASN A 60 0.00 -24.77 -4.77
N ALA A 61 -0.69 -25.66 -5.47
CA ALA A 61 -2.04 -25.42 -5.98
C ALA A 61 -3.03 -25.09 -4.85
N LYS A 62 -3.00 -25.86 -3.75
CA LYS A 62 -3.81 -25.58 -2.55
C LYS A 62 -3.48 -24.22 -1.96
N ARG A 63 -2.19 -23.91 -1.79
CA ARG A 63 -1.73 -22.63 -1.25
C ARG A 63 -2.19 -21.44 -2.11
N TYR A 64 -2.06 -21.54 -3.44
CA TYR A 64 -2.51 -20.48 -4.34
C TYR A 64 -4.02 -20.32 -4.28
N HIS A 65 -4.79 -21.42 -4.29
CA HIS A 65 -6.23 -21.36 -4.17
C HIS A 65 -6.69 -20.70 -2.86
N GLN A 66 -6.08 -21.06 -1.73
CA GLN A 66 -6.33 -20.42 -0.45
C GLN A 66 -6.02 -18.92 -0.50
N ASN A 67 -4.87 -18.53 -1.03
CA ASN A 67 -4.47 -17.12 -1.11
C ASN A 67 -5.42 -16.29 -1.99
N LEU A 68 -5.91 -16.87 -3.09
CA LEU A 68 -6.90 -16.23 -3.96
C LEU A 68 -8.24 -16.06 -3.23
N THR A 69 -8.64 -17.07 -2.45
CA THR A 69 -9.92 -17.04 -1.71
C THR A 69 -9.88 -16.02 -0.57
N GLU A 70 -8.82 -16.01 0.24
CA GLU A 70 -8.64 -15.07 1.36
C GLU A 70 -8.63 -13.61 0.91
N ARG A 71 -8.07 -13.35 -0.28
CA ARG A 71 -8.02 -12.01 -0.88
C ARG A 71 -9.27 -11.63 -1.66
N ALA A 72 -10.31 -12.49 -1.64
CA ALA A 72 -11.52 -12.33 -2.43
C ALA A 72 -11.20 -12.00 -3.90
N ALA A 73 -10.25 -12.72 -4.48
CA ALA A 73 -9.75 -12.45 -5.82
C ALA A 73 -10.83 -12.73 -6.88
N ASP A 74 -10.92 -11.84 -7.85
CA ASP A 74 -11.77 -11.99 -9.02
C ASP A 74 -11.15 -13.01 -9.99
N LEU A 75 -11.75 -14.20 -10.07
CA LEU A 75 -11.25 -15.29 -10.90
C LEU A 75 -11.42 -15.02 -12.40
N ASP A 76 -12.46 -14.29 -12.79
CA ASP A 76 -12.73 -13.98 -14.20
C ASP A 76 -11.70 -12.97 -14.72
N ALA A 77 -11.39 -11.95 -13.90
CA ALA A 77 -10.31 -11.01 -14.20
C ALA A 77 -8.93 -11.69 -14.26
N LEU A 78 -8.68 -12.65 -13.38
CA LEU A 78 -7.43 -13.42 -13.37
C LEU A 78 -7.31 -14.34 -14.58
N GLU A 79 -8.39 -14.93 -15.07
CA GLU A 79 -8.38 -15.75 -16.28
C GLU A 79 -8.01 -14.90 -17.51
N ALA A 80 -8.50 -13.66 -17.58
CA ALA A 80 -8.09 -12.72 -18.63
C ALA A 80 -6.58 -12.40 -18.56
N LEU A 81 -6.05 -12.15 -17.36
CA LEU A 81 -4.62 -11.90 -17.13
C LEU A 81 -3.75 -13.13 -17.38
N ALA A 82 -4.26 -14.34 -17.12
CA ALA A 82 -3.55 -15.60 -17.33
C ALA A 82 -3.29 -15.88 -18.83
N LYS A 83 -4.00 -15.20 -19.74
CA LYS A 83 -3.72 -15.25 -21.18
C LYS A 83 -2.46 -14.48 -21.56
N GLU A 84 -1.98 -13.59 -20.70
CA GLU A 84 -0.72 -12.89 -20.92
C GLU A 84 0.49 -13.76 -20.57
N SER A 85 1.63 -13.47 -21.19
CA SER A 85 2.86 -14.19 -20.85
C SER A 85 3.34 -13.84 -19.45
N ALA A 86 3.89 -14.83 -18.73
CA ALA A 86 4.47 -14.63 -17.41
C ALA A 86 5.55 -13.53 -17.38
N LYS A 87 6.26 -13.32 -18.50
CA LYS A 87 7.26 -12.25 -18.62
C LYS A 87 6.63 -10.85 -18.54
N VAL A 88 5.49 -10.65 -19.21
CA VAL A 88 4.77 -9.37 -19.20
C VAL A 88 4.22 -9.10 -17.81
N LEU A 89 3.55 -10.07 -17.20
CA LEU A 89 3.02 -9.94 -15.84
C LEU A 89 4.12 -9.58 -14.82
N ASN A 90 5.27 -10.26 -14.87
CA ASN A 90 6.40 -9.95 -13.98
C ASN A 90 6.95 -8.53 -14.20
N SER A 91 6.99 -8.05 -15.44
CA SER A 91 7.40 -6.67 -15.73
C SER A 91 6.41 -5.64 -15.19
N SER A 92 5.11 -5.92 -15.30
CA SER A 92 4.03 -5.09 -14.77
C SER A 92 4.09 -5.05 -13.24
N ILE A 93 4.27 -6.19 -12.58
CA ILE A 93 4.48 -6.28 -11.13
C ILE A 93 5.68 -5.41 -10.73
N GLY A 94 6.83 -5.56 -11.38
CA GLY A 94 8.01 -4.76 -11.07
C GLY A 94 7.85 -3.25 -11.34
N SER A 95 7.00 -2.86 -12.29
CA SER A 95 6.63 -1.46 -12.51
C SER A 95 5.74 -0.93 -11.39
N LEU A 96 4.70 -1.69 -11.02
CA LEU A 96 3.77 -1.33 -9.95
C LEU A 96 4.47 -1.26 -8.60
N THR A 97 5.36 -2.20 -8.29
CA THR A 97 6.17 -2.16 -7.06
C THR A 97 6.99 -0.89 -6.98
N ARG A 98 7.65 -0.48 -8.07
CA ARG A 98 8.41 0.78 -8.11
C ARG A 98 7.52 2.01 -7.96
N GLN A 99 6.32 1.99 -8.53
CA GLN A 99 5.35 3.08 -8.35
C GLN A 99 4.89 3.16 -6.89
N ILE A 100 4.61 2.01 -6.25
CA ILE A 100 4.25 1.95 -4.82
C ILE A 100 5.39 2.46 -3.95
N GLU A 101 6.62 2.05 -4.22
CA GLU A 101 7.81 2.55 -3.50
C GLU A 101 8.00 4.06 -3.69
N ALA A 102 7.72 4.58 -4.89
CA ALA A 102 7.81 6.01 -5.20
C ALA A 102 6.78 6.87 -4.46
N LEU A 103 5.64 6.29 -4.03
CA LEU A 103 4.68 6.98 -3.16
C LEU A 103 5.26 7.27 -1.77
N GLY A 104 6.36 6.61 -1.40
CA GLY A 104 7.02 6.78 -0.11
C GLY A 104 6.28 6.06 1.01
N ALA A 105 6.73 6.28 2.24
CA ALA A 105 6.11 5.68 3.41
C ALA A 105 4.68 6.23 3.60
N VAL A 106 3.74 5.33 3.88
CA VAL A 106 2.38 5.71 4.28
C VAL A 106 2.48 6.53 5.57
N ASN A 107 2.06 7.78 5.53
CA ASN A 107 1.99 8.60 6.74
C ASN A 107 0.76 8.18 7.56
N LEU A 108 0.98 7.25 8.49
CA LEU A 108 -0.06 6.76 9.41
C LEU A 108 -0.59 7.85 10.36
N ALA A 109 0.18 8.92 10.58
CA ALA A 109 -0.21 10.06 11.41
C ALA A 109 -0.96 11.15 10.63
N ALA A 110 -1.04 11.05 9.29
CA ALA A 110 -1.60 12.12 8.45
C ALA A 110 -3.04 12.50 8.82
N LEU A 111 -3.86 11.52 9.22
CA LEU A 111 -5.25 11.79 9.60
C LEU A 111 -5.32 12.56 10.92
N GLN A 112 -4.49 12.19 11.90
CA GLN A 112 -4.40 12.87 13.17
C GLN A 112 -3.82 14.28 13.01
N GLU A 113 -2.74 14.45 12.23
CA GLU A 113 -2.16 15.75 11.94
C GLU A 113 -3.16 16.68 11.24
N LEU A 114 -3.99 16.14 10.34
CA LEU A 114 -5.06 16.90 9.68
C LEU A 114 -6.12 17.35 10.69
N GLU A 115 -6.50 16.49 11.64
CA GLU A 115 -7.46 16.80 12.69
C GLU A 115 -6.91 17.91 13.61
N GLU A 116 -5.68 17.77 14.10
CA GLU A 116 -4.99 18.79 14.91
C GLU A 116 -4.81 20.12 14.15
N ALA A 117 -4.55 20.07 12.84
CA ALA A 117 -4.48 21.27 12.00
C ALA A 117 -5.84 21.96 11.87
N ARG A 118 -6.94 21.20 11.73
CA ARG A 118 -8.30 21.73 11.66
C ARG A 118 -8.76 22.35 12.97
N GLU A 119 -8.42 21.73 14.10
CA GLU A 119 -8.71 22.30 15.42
C GLU A 119 -8.00 23.65 15.61
N ARG A 120 -6.72 23.72 15.25
CA ARG A 120 -5.96 24.98 15.30
C ARG A 120 -6.51 26.05 14.35
N ASP A 121 -6.91 25.68 13.13
CA ASP A 121 -7.56 26.60 12.19
C ASP A 121 -8.85 27.18 12.78
N GLY A 122 -9.70 26.30 13.33
CA GLY A 122 -10.95 26.70 14.00
C GLY A 122 -10.71 27.68 15.15
N TYR A 123 -9.74 27.37 16.01
CA TYR A 123 -9.35 28.23 17.13
C TYR A 123 -8.85 29.61 16.67
N TYR A 124 -7.95 29.66 15.68
CA TYR A 124 -7.45 30.95 15.19
C TYR A 124 -8.52 31.75 14.46
N ARG A 125 -9.44 31.08 13.76
CA ARG A 125 -10.57 31.75 13.12
C ARG A 125 -11.49 32.40 14.15
N SER A 126 -11.86 31.68 15.22
CA SER A 126 -12.70 32.26 16.28
C SER A 126 -12.02 33.43 16.98
N GLN A 127 -10.72 33.32 17.28
CA GLN A 127 -9.96 34.44 17.85
C GLN A 127 -9.92 35.65 16.92
N SER A 128 -9.76 35.43 15.62
CA SER A 128 -9.76 36.52 14.63
C SER A 128 -11.13 37.20 14.57
N GLU A 129 -12.21 36.44 14.60
CA GLU A 129 -13.58 36.97 14.62
C GLU A 129 -13.85 37.80 15.89
N ASP A 130 -13.43 37.29 17.06
CA ASP A 130 -13.56 38.00 18.34
C ASP A 130 -12.78 39.34 18.33
N VAL A 131 -11.56 39.35 17.79
CA VAL A 131 -10.76 40.58 17.68
C VAL A 131 -11.41 41.58 16.73
N GLN A 132 -11.94 41.13 15.59
CA GLN A 132 -12.64 42.01 14.65
C GLN A 132 -13.92 42.59 15.27
N ALA A 133 -14.68 41.78 16.00
CA ALA A 133 -15.86 42.23 16.73
C ALA A 133 -15.51 43.27 17.82
N ALA A 134 -14.41 43.04 18.56
CA ALA A 134 -13.94 43.98 19.57
C ALA A 134 -13.49 45.32 18.95
N ILE A 135 -12.82 45.30 17.79
CA ILE A 135 -12.45 46.52 17.06
C ILE A 135 -13.70 47.30 16.67
N ALA A 136 -14.69 46.65 16.04
CA ALA A 136 -15.93 47.30 15.63
C ALA A 136 -16.68 47.92 16.81
N LEU A 137 -16.73 47.22 17.95
CA LEU A 137 -17.36 47.72 19.17
C LEU A 137 -16.62 48.94 19.74
N LEU A 138 -15.28 48.93 19.72
CA LEU A 138 -14.48 50.06 20.18
C LEU A 138 -14.67 51.28 19.28
N GLU A 139 -14.72 51.09 17.95
CA GLU A 139 -15.01 52.16 16.99
C GLU A 139 -16.39 52.77 17.22
N GLU A 140 -17.42 51.95 17.47
CA GLU A 140 -18.76 52.43 17.81
C GLU A 140 -18.76 53.22 19.13
N ALA A 141 -18.09 52.70 20.16
CA ALA A 141 -17.98 53.37 21.45
C ALA A 141 -17.29 54.74 21.34
N ILE A 142 -16.23 54.84 20.53
CA ILE A 142 -15.53 56.11 20.26
C ILE A 142 -16.48 57.10 19.58
N ALA A 143 -17.21 56.67 18.54
CA ALA A 143 -18.18 57.53 17.85
C ALA A 143 -19.27 58.07 18.80
N GLN A 144 -19.82 57.21 19.67
CA GLN A 144 -20.81 57.64 20.66
C GLN A 144 -20.22 58.62 21.69
N ILE A 145 -18.98 58.43 22.11
CA ILE A 145 -18.28 59.36 23.03
C ILE A 145 -18.07 60.71 22.35
N ASP A 146 -17.62 60.72 21.09
CA ASP A 146 -17.39 61.94 20.34
C ASP A 146 -18.67 62.76 20.17
N ASP A 147 -19.79 62.11 19.82
CA ASP A 147 -21.08 62.78 19.67
C ASP A 147 -21.59 63.35 21.00
N LYS A 148 -21.49 62.59 22.10
CA LYS A 148 -21.82 63.08 23.45
C LYS A 148 -20.92 64.24 23.87
N THR A 149 -19.64 64.18 23.54
CA THR A 149 -18.66 65.22 23.89
C THR A 149 -18.97 66.51 23.12
N LYS A 150 -19.25 66.43 21.82
CA LYS A 150 -19.69 67.58 21.01
C LYS A 150 -20.99 68.19 21.55
N ALA A 151 -21.97 67.35 21.89
CA ALA A 151 -23.24 67.82 22.45
C ALA A 151 -23.05 68.56 23.78
N ARG A 152 -22.28 67.99 24.73
CA ARG A 152 -21.96 68.64 26.02
C ARG A 152 -21.12 69.91 25.84
N PHE A 153 -20.18 69.93 24.91
CA PHE A 153 -19.39 71.12 24.62
C PHE A 153 -20.28 72.24 24.09
N LYS A 154 -21.18 71.93 23.15
CA LYS A 154 -22.13 72.91 22.61
C LYS A 154 -23.06 73.46 23.70
N GLU A 155 -23.61 72.58 24.54
CA GLU A 155 -24.48 72.99 25.65
C GLU A 155 -23.76 73.93 26.62
N THR A 156 -22.51 73.62 26.98
CA THR A 156 -21.73 74.48 27.87
C THR A 156 -21.33 75.79 27.20
N PHE A 157 -20.96 75.77 25.91
CA PHE A 157 -20.66 76.97 25.13
C PHE A 157 -21.87 77.90 25.04
N ASP A 158 -23.05 77.36 24.71
CA ASP A 158 -24.30 78.12 24.61
C ASP A 158 -24.68 78.74 25.97
N ALA A 159 -24.52 77.99 27.06
CA ALA A 159 -24.75 78.49 28.41
C ALA A 159 -23.80 79.63 28.80
N VAL A 160 -22.51 79.51 28.46
CA VAL A 160 -21.52 80.57 28.69
C VAL A 160 -21.82 81.79 27.83
N ASN A 161 -22.15 81.60 26.55
CA ASN A 161 -22.52 82.68 25.63
C ASN A 161 -23.74 83.46 26.14
N GLY A 162 -24.78 82.77 26.62
CA GLY A 162 -25.94 83.42 27.23
C GLY A 162 -25.59 84.26 28.46
N LYS A 163 -24.70 83.77 29.33
CA LYS A 163 -24.22 84.57 30.47
C LYS A 163 -23.40 85.77 30.02
N VAL A 164 -22.51 85.62 29.04
CA VAL A 164 -21.72 86.74 28.49
C VAL A 164 -22.66 87.82 27.94
N GLN A 165 -23.64 87.45 27.12
CA GLN A 165 -24.64 88.40 26.58
C GLN A 165 -25.41 89.14 27.69
N THR A 166 -25.66 88.49 28.83
CA THR A 166 -26.38 89.10 29.96
C THR A 166 -25.50 90.04 30.77
N PHE A 167 -24.26 89.66 31.07
CA PHE A 167 -23.36 90.43 31.93
C PHE A 167 -22.65 91.58 31.20
N PHE A 168 -22.40 91.45 29.90
CA PHE A 168 -21.64 92.43 29.12
C PHE A 168 -22.27 93.83 29.07
N PRO A 169 -23.58 94.01 28.79
CA PRO A 169 -24.21 95.33 28.79
C PRO A 169 -24.15 96.00 30.17
N THR A 170 -24.22 95.19 31.23
CA THR A 170 -24.21 95.64 32.63
C THR A 170 -22.85 96.19 33.05
N LEU A 171 -21.75 95.60 32.56
CA LEU A 171 -20.38 96.01 32.90
C LEU A 171 -19.85 97.15 32.02
N PHE A 172 -20.36 97.28 30.79
CA PHE A 172 -19.84 98.24 29.81
C PHE A 172 -20.82 99.37 29.46
N GLY A 173 -21.95 99.50 30.17
CA GLY A 173 -22.86 100.65 30.03
C GLY A 173 -23.75 100.62 28.77
N GLY A 174 -23.94 99.45 28.17
CA GLY A 174 -24.73 99.24 26.93
C GLY A 174 -23.90 98.70 25.75
N GLY A 175 -24.45 97.73 25.02
CA GLY A 175 -23.82 97.03 23.88
C GLY A 175 -24.08 95.52 23.89
N GLU A 176 -23.99 94.83 22.73
CA GLU A 176 -24.13 93.36 22.63
C GLU A 176 -22.76 92.69 22.44
N ALA A 177 -22.53 91.58 23.14
CA ALA A 177 -21.37 90.73 22.93
C ALA A 177 -21.81 89.26 22.85
N THR A 178 -21.39 88.59 21.79
CA THR A 178 -21.65 87.17 21.53
C THR A 178 -20.35 86.43 21.32
N LEU A 179 -20.24 85.24 21.91
CA LEU A 179 -19.19 84.28 21.57
C LEU A 179 -19.52 83.65 20.21
N LYS A 180 -18.54 83.66 19.30
CA LYS A 180 -18.60 82.98 17.99
C LYS A 180 -17.78 81.70 18.03
#